data_AF-A0A392NGY1-F1
#
_entry.id   AF-A0A392NGY1-F1
#
_cell.length_a   1.000
_cell.length_b   1.000
_cell.length_c   1.000
_cell.angle_alpha   90.00
_cell.angle_beta   90.00
_cell.angle_gamma   90.00
#
_symmetry.space_group_name_H-M   'P 1'
#
loop_
_entity.id
_entity.type
_entity.pdbx_description
1 polymer ?
#
loop_
_entity_poly.entity_id
_entity_poly.type
_entity_poly.pdbx_seq_one_letter_code
_entity_poly.pdbx_strand_id
1 'polypeptide(L)'
;MYHRYRAITSAYYRGAVGALLVYDTTRHVTFENVERWLKELRDHTDASVVIMLVGNKADLRHLQAVSTEEATAFAEKENIYFMET
;
A
#
# COMPACT_ATOMS: atom_id res chain seq x y z
N MET A 1 0.67 11.92 -22.36
CA MET A 1 -0.73 11.89 -21.90
C MET A 1 -0.74 11.16 -20.56
N TYR A 2 -0.90 11.91 -19.46
CA TYR A 2 -0.63 11.47 -18.09
C TYR A 2 -1.50 10.27 -17.68
N HIS A 3 -0.86 9.17 -17.26
CA HIS A 3 -1.50 8.04 -16.60
C HIS A 3 -2.02 8.50 -15.23
N ARG A 4 -3.27 8.98 -15.22
CA ARG A 4 -4.05 9.18 -14.01
C ARG A 4 -4.36 7.81 -13.43
N TYR A 5 -3.47 7.29 -12.58
CA TYR A 5 -3.86 6.27 -11.62
C TYR A 5 -4.88 6.90 -10.71
N ARG A 6 -6.17 6.75 -11.06
CA ARG A 6 -7.24 6.93 -10.08
C ARG A 6 -6.96 5.87 -9.01
N ALA A 7 -6.66 6.31 -7.79
CA ALA A 7 -6.89 5.48 -6.64
C ALA A 7 -8.29 4.88 -6.83
N ILE A 8 -8.38 3.55 -6.93
CA ILE A 8 -9.67 2.87 -6.84
C ILE A 8 -10.04 2.91 -5.37
N THR A 9 -10.32 4.12 -4.90
CA THR A 9 -11.00 4.35 -3.64
C THR A 9 -12.44 3.98 -3.89
N SER A 10 -12.92 2.99 -3.15
CA SER A 10 -14.34 2.65 -2.98
C SER A 10 -14.97 1.85 -4.12
N ALA A 11 -14.92 0.50 -4.05
CA ALA A 11 -16.09 -0.40 -4.24
C ALA A 11 -15.70 -1.84 -4.57
N TYR A 12 -15.56 -2.69 -3.54
CA TYR A 12 -16.15 -4.03 -3.54
C TYR A 12 -16.83 -4.27 -2.18
N TYR A 13 -17.79 -3.40 -1.86
CA TYR A 13 -18.56 -3.36 -0.61
C TYR A 13 -19.73 -4.36 -0.58
N ARG A 14 -19.46 -5.65 -0.80
CA ARG A 14 -20.34 -6.74 -0.35
C ARG A 14 -19.49 -7.90 0.15
N GLY A 15 -19.05 -7.80 1.40
CA GLY A 15 -18.33 -8.85 2.13
C GLY A 15 -16.81 -8.69 2.26
N ALA A 16 -16.20 -7.64 1.69
CA ALA A 16 -14.76 -7.42 1.82
C ALA A 16 -14.43 -6.70 3.15
N VAL A 17 -13.71 -7.40 4.03
CA VAL A 17 -13.29 -6.99 5.39
C VAL A 17 -11.89 -6.32 5.34
N GLY A 18 -11.47 -5.76 4.20
CA GLY A 18 -10.09 -5.28 4.06
C GLY A 18 -9.83 -4.16 3.05
N ALA A 19 -8.70 -3.48 3.23
CA ALA A 19 -8.18 -2.38 2.41
C ALA A 19 -6.81 -2.73 1.82
N LEU A 20 -6.56 -2.31 0.58
CA LEU A 20 -5.30 -2.51 -0.13
C LEU A 20 -4.59 -1.16 -0.31
N LEU A 21 -3.36 -1.06 0.20
CA LEU A 21 -2.47 0.09 0.02
C LEU A 21 -1.43 -0.28 -1.02
N VAL A 22 -1.43 0.38 -2.18
CA VAL A 22 -0.50 0.06 -3.27
C VAL A 22 0.49 1.19 -3.46
N TYR A 23 1.79 0.88 -3.45
CA TYR A 23 2.85 1.82 -3.80
C TYR A 23 3.69 1.28 -4.96
N ASP A 24 4.49 2.15 -5.55
CA ASP A 24 5.40 1.81 -6.65
C ASP A 24 6.80 1.60 -6.09
N THR A 25 7.35 0.39 -6.24
CA THR A 25 8.69 0.01 -5.71
C THR A 25 9.81 0.88 -6.28
N THR A 26 9.60 1.49 -7.46
CA THR A 26 10.58 2.35 -8.12
C THR A 26 10.52 3.81 -7.69
N ARG A 27 9.54 4.20 -6.84
CA ARG A 27 9.33 5.59 -6.45
C ARG A 27 9.10 5.72 -4.95
N HIS A 28 10.15 6.10 -4.23
CA HIS A 28 10.14 6.32 -2.78
C HIS A 28 9.03 7.29 -2.33
N VAL A 29 8.77 8.35 -3.10
CA VAL A 29 7.69 9.31 -2.81
C VAL A 29 6.31 8.63 -2.73
N THR A 30 6.07 7.54 -3.47
CA THR A 30 4.79 6.82 -3.37
C THR A 30 4.69 6.02 -2.08
N PHE A 31 5.81 5.56 -1.53
CA PHE A 31 5.88 4.85 -0.26
C PHE A 31 5.68 5.81 0.93
N GLU A 32 6.25 7.02 0.89
CA GLU A 32 5.98 8.06 1.91
C GLU A 32 4.49 8.40 2.03
N ASN A 33 3.74 8.34 0.93
CA ASN A 33 2.29 8.59 0.95
C ASN A 33 1.50 7.45 1.60
N VAL A 34 2.05 6.22 1.67
CA VAL A 34 1.39 5.07 2.30
C VAL A 34 1.12 5.33 3.78
N GLU A 35 2.06 5.94 4.50
CA GLU A 35 1.89 6.24 5.92
C GLU A 35 0.72 7.19 6.15
N ARG A 36 0.56 8.21 5.29
CA ARG A 36 -0.58 9.13 5.34
C ARG A 36 -1.90 8.40 5.04
N TRP A 37 -1.93 7.58 3.98
CA TRP A 37 -3.14 6.83 3.61
C TRP A 37 -3.53 5.79 4.66
N LEU A 38 -2.55 5.13 5.30
CA LEU A 38 -2.77 4.21 6.40
C LEU A 38 -3.44 4.91 7.58
N LYS A 39 -2.94 6.10 7.94
CA LYS A 39 -3.54 6.91 9.01
C LYS A 39 -4.97 7.31 8.66
N GLU A 40 -5.21 7.83 7.45
CA GLU A 40 -6.55 8.19 6.98
C GLU A 40 -7.50 6.99 6.99
N LEU A 41 -7.04 5.80 6.59
CA LEU A 41 -7.84 4.56 6.67
C LEU A 41 -8.21 4.22 8.11
N ARG A 42 -7.24 4.24 9.04
CA ARG A 42 -7.49 3.96 10.46
C ARG A 42 -8.44 4.97 11.11
N ASP A 43 -8.35 6.24 10.72
CA ASP A 43 -9.21 7.29 11.27
C ASP A 43 -10.67 7.16 10.78
N HIS A 44 -10.92 6.51 9.63
CA HIS A 44 -12.24 6.40 9.01
C HIS A 44 -12.83 4.97 8.98
N THR A 45 -12.13 3.98 9.55
CA THR A 45 -12.58 2.58 9.53
C THR A 45 -12.51 1.90 10.90
N ASP A 46 -13.37 0.91 11.11
CA ASP A 46 -13.33 0.08 12.31
C ASP A 46 -12.02 -0.71 12.39
N ALA A 47 -11.56 -0.96 13.62
CA ALA A 47 -10.32 -1.69 13.90
C ALA A 47 -10.29 -3.14 13.37
N SER A 48 -11.42 -3.65 12.86
CA SER A 48 -11.53 -4.97 12.23
C SER A 48 -11.13 -5.02 10.76
N VAL A 49 -10.79 -3.87 10.14
CA VAL A 49 -10.37 -3.84 8.74
C VAL A 49 -8.97 -4.42 8.58
N VAL A 50 -8.85 -5.45 7.75
CA VAL A 50 -7.58 -6.05 7.35
C VAL A 50 -6.90 -5.15 6.32
N ILE A 51 -5.71 -4.63 6.63
CA ILE A 51 -4.97 -3.76 5.70
C ILE A 51 -3.80 -4.53 5.11
N MET A 52 -3.61 -4.41 3.79
CA MET A 52 -2.53 -5.07 3.05
C MET A 52 -1.78 -4.06 2.17
N LEU A 53 -0.48 -3.95 2.40
CA LEU A 53 0.47 -3.18 1.61
C LEU A 53 0.95 -4.00 0.41
N VAL A 54 0.91 -3.41 -0.78
CA VAL A 54 1.30 -4.04 -2.04
C VAL A 54 2.36 -3.20 -2.75
N GLY A 55 3.55 -3.75 -2.91
CA GLY A 55 4.62 -3.18 -3.74
C GLY A 55 4.41 -3.58 -5.20
N ASN A 56 4.02 -2.62 -6.04
CA ASN A 56 3.82 -2.83 -7.47
C ASN A 56 5.13 -2.61 -8.24
N LYS A 57 5.36 -3.40 -9.29
CA LYS A 57 6.54 -3.39 -10.18
C LYS A 57 7.80 -4.02 -9.58
N ALA A 58 7.66 -5.13 -8.87
CA ALA A 58 8.78 -5.86 -8.30
C ALA A 58 9.72 -6.47 -9.37
N ASP A 59 9.27 -6.54 -10.63
CA ASP A 59 10.07 -6.94 -11.79
C ASP A 59 11.26 -5.99 -12.06
N LEU A 60 11.15 -4.73 -11.63
CA LEU A 60 12.18 -3.70 -11.80
C LEU A 60 13.13 -3.59 -10.60
N ARG A 61 13.63 -4.72 -10.09
CA ARG A 61 14.55 -4.77 -8.92
C ARG A 61 15.76 -3.84 -9.03
N HIS A 62 16.24 -3.58 -10.24
CA HIS A 62 17.38 -2.70 -10.51
C HIS A 62 17.05 -1.20 -10.41
N LEU A 63 15.77 -0.84 -10.41
CA LEU A 63 15.26 0.54 -10.21
C LEU A 63 14.54 0.69 -8.87
N GLN A 64 14.64 -0.32 -8.00
CA GLN A 64 13.95 -0.34 -6.72
C GLN A 64 14.49 0.79 -5.84
N ALA A 65 13.61 1.72 -5.51
CA ALA A 65 13.89 2.86 -4.64
C ALA A 65 13.53 2.58 -3.17
N VAL A 66 12.71 1.56 -2.92
CA VAL A 66 12.27 1.11 -1.59
C VAL A 66 12.61 -0.37 -1.49
N SER A 67 13.48 -0.75 -0.56
CA SER A 67 13.87 -2.15 -0.44
C SER A 67 12.74 -3.00 0.13
N THR A 68 12.74 -4.29 -0.22
CA THR A 68 11.77 -5.25 0.33
C THR A 68 11.88 -5.31 1.86
N GLU A 69 13.09 -5.18 2.42
CA GLU A 69 13.31 -5.13 3.87
C GLU A 69 12.68 -3.90 4.52
N GLU A 70 12.79 -2.72 3.89
CA GLU A 70 12.18 -1.49 4.39
C GLU A 70 10.66 -1.59 4.41
N ALA A 71 10.07 -2.07 3.32
CA ALA A 71 8.63 -2.25 3.21
C ALA A 71 8.09 -3.32 4.17
N THR A 72 8.86 -4.40 4.39
CA THR A 72 8.53 -5.45 5.35
C THR A 72 8.58 -4.91 6.78
N ALA A 73 9.64 -4.19 7.15
CA ALA A 73 9.77 -3.59 8.47
C ALA A 73 8.66 -2.57 8.77
N PHE A 74 8.26 -1.79 7.76
CA PHE A 74 7.11 -0.90 7.87
C PHE A 74 5.81 -1.68 8.12
N ALA A 75 5.58 -2.75 7.36
CA ALA A 75 4.38 -3.57 7.52
C ALA A 75 4.29 -4.26 8.88
N GLU A 76 5.41 -4.78 9.40
CA GLU A 76 5.49 -5.36 10.75
C GLU A 76 5.24 -4.31 11.83
N LYS A 77 5.88 -3.14 11.72
CA LYS A 77 5.70 -2.02 12.67
C LYS A 77 4.24 -1.59 12.73
N GLU A 78 3.60 -1.49 11.58
CA GLU A 78 2.21 -1.06 11.47
C GLU A 78 1.21 -2.22 11.61
N ASN A 79 1.66 -3.46 11.82
CA ASN A 79 0.80 -4.64 11.93
C ASN A 79 -0.18 -4.79 10.75
N ILE A 80 0.33 -4.63 9.53
CA ILE A 80 -0.40 -4.80 8.27
C ILE A 80 0.26 -5.90 7.44
N TYR A 81 -0.49 -6.52 6.51
CA TYR A 81 0.08 -7.52 5.60
C TYR A 81 0.93 -6.84 4.53
N PHE A 82 1.92 -7.55 3.99
CA PHE A 82 2.76 -7.06 2.89
C PHE A 82 2.90 -8.10 1.79
N MET A 83 2.88 -7.65 0.53
CA MET A 83 3.13 -8.47 -0.66
C MET A 83 3.79 -7.62 -1.75
N GLU A 84 4.67 -8.21 -2.54
CA GLU A 84 5.21 -7.59 -3.76
C GLU A 84 4.72 -8.37 -4.99
N THR A 85 4.47 -7.66 -6.09
CA THR A 85 3.99 -8.21 -7.37
C THR A 85 4.88 -7.83 -8.53
#